data_AF-A0A9D7L956-F1
#
_entry.id   AF-A0A9D7L956-F1
#
_cell.length_a   1.000
_cell.length_b   1.000
_cell.length_c   1.000
_cell.angle_alpha   90.00
_cell.angle_beta   90.00
_cell.angle_gamma   90.00
#
_symmetry.space_group_name_H-M   'P 1'
#
loop_
_entity.id
_entity.type
_entity.pdbx_description
1 polymer ?
#
loop_
_entity_poly.entity_id
_entity_poly.type
_entity_poly.pdbx_seq_one_letter_code
_entity_poly.pdbx_strand_id
1 'polypeptide(L)'
;MSADGPSAGRLTAGKSLESLTVGKTVYREVVIKSVTARTVMFKHRGGLASVKLRELSPEWQERFGYDPAAEQASDEALKRAQAERQARLAATAQADQAAQAKAAASRFERVLQACGQPVTPLAEVDLRPRFRELELHAKNQGRRPSCAIFAVVSAIEFIHAENTGKAEKFSEEYLIWATRKSLQRPIQAEAAMTGEDADAGFALTEVVMALRSYGIPPERAMPNTMGRAIDAVADPSPEVIAAARSRTQGSVYQVPGRDNATVLNNVVHALNAGLPVAIGTAWPRFFNMRAALLNSQEPSYSHAVTLVGYRCPTGRIEDATFIFKNSWGADWGANGYGYATYSYLLKHLHTAILLELRTG
;
A
#
# COMPACT_ATOMS: atom_id res chain seq x y z
N MET A 1 69.75 9.14 41.72
CA MET A 1 68.37 9.37 42.17
C MET A 1 67.89 10.62 41.46
N SER A 2 67.09 10.47 40.42
CA SER A 2 66.51 11.57 39.65
C SER A 2 65.02 11.28 39.51
N ALA A 3 64.24 11.89 40.37
CA ALA A 3 62.78 11.92 40.31
C ALA A 3 62.40 13.39 40.10
N ASP A 4 61.80 13.67 38.94
CA ASP A 4 60.75 14.69 38.73
C ASP A 4 60.55 14.88 37.22
N GLY A 5 59.62 14.09 36.65
CA GLY A 5 59.04 14.36 35.34
C GLY A 5 57.79 15.23 35.52
N PRO A 6 57.59 16.29 34.72
CA PRO A 6 56.45 17.20 34.90
C PRO A 6 55.14 16.45 34.62
N SER A 7 54.15 16.59 35.49
CA SER A 7 52.79 16.10 35.24
C SER A 7 52.23 16.80 33.99
N ALA A 8 52.34 16.17 32.82
CA ALA A 8 51.81 16.69 31.58
C ALA A 8 50.28 16.78 31.69
N GLY A 9 49.74 17.99 31.86
CA GLY A 9 48.32 18.22 32.07
C GLY A 9 47.44 17.62 30.95
N ARG A 10 46.18 17.32 31.30
CA ARG A 10 45.20 16.70 30.38
C ARG A 10 45.11 17.45 29.04
N LEU A 11 45.08 16.70 27.96
CA LEU A 11 44.92 17.21 26.61
C LEU A 11 43.44 17.44 26.31
N THR A 12 43.08 18.70 26.07
CA THR A 12 41.73 19.15 25.74
C THR A 12 41.68 19.79 24.35
N ALA A 13 40.48 20.13 23.89
CA ALA A 13 40.31 20.91 22.66
C ALA A 13 41.20 22.16 22.63
N GLY A 14 41.83 22.42 21.49
CA GLY A 14 42.76 23.53 21.27
C GLY A 14 44.24 23.23 21.56
N LYS A 15 44.56 22.11 22.22
CA LYS A 15 45.96 21.69 22.41
C LYS A 15 46.54 21.11 21.13
N SER A 16 47.84 21.37 20.90
CA SER A 16 48.59 20.86 19.75
C SER A 16 49.66 19.87 20.20
N LEU A 17 49.92 18.87 19.36
CA LEU A 17 50.93 17.83 19.52
C LEU A 17 51.75 17.74 18.23
N GLU A 18 53.05 17.52 18.35
CA GLU A 18 53.92 17.32 17.19
C GLU A 18 53.53 16.03 16.43
N SER A 19 53.24 14.97 17.18
CA SER A 19 52.67 13.75 16.63
C SER A 19 51.80 12.99 17.63
N LEU A 20 50.90 12.15 17.10
CA LEU A 20 50.08 11.20 17.85
C LEU A 20 50.13 9.85 17.12
N THR A 21 50.57 8.81 17.81
CA THR A 21 50.64 7.45 17.25
C THR A 21 49.45 6.63 17.71
N VAL A 22 48.71 6.03 16.78
CA VAL A 22 47.56 5.15 17.04
C VAL A 22 47.76 3.85 16.27
N GLY A 23 48.02 2.75 16.99
CA GLY A 23 48.43 1.49 16.38
C GLY A 23 49.69 1.65 15.52
N LYS A 24 49.57 1.42 14.21
CA LYS A 24 50.67 1.58 13.24
C LYS A 24 50.72 2.95 12.55
N THR A 25 49.75 3.83 12.82
CA THR A 25 49.60 5.10 12.12
C THR A 25 50.15 6.24 12.97
N VAL A 26 50.99 7.09 12.38
CA VAL A 26 51.54 8.29 13.02
C VAL A 26 50.91 9.52 12.39
N TYR A 27 50.11 10.25 13.17
CA TYR A 27 49.56 11.54 12.78
C TYR A 27 50.53 12.65 13.18
N ARG A 28 50.83 13.60 12.29
CA ARG A 28 51.74 14.74 12.54
C ARG A 28 50.98 16.07 12.50
N GLU A 29 51.46 17.06 13.26
CA GLU A 29 50.85 18.39 13.40
C GLU A 29 49.41 18.30 13.92
N VAL A 30 49.24 17.56 15.02
CA VAL A 30 47.94 17.21 15.56
C VAL A 30 47.40 18.36 16.41
N VAL A 31 46.21 18.85 16.07
CA VAL A 31 45.48 19.88 16.84
C VAL A 31 44.17 19.28 17.30
N ILE A 32 44.03 19.08 18.61
CA ILE A 32 42.83 18.48 19.21
C ILE A 32 41.64 19.40 19.00
N LYS A 33 40.55 18.86 18.46
CA LYS A 33 39.30 19.59 18.19
C LYS A 33 38.24 19.28 19.22
N SER A 34 38.10 18.03 19.61
CA SER A 34 37.23 17.63 20.71
C SER A 34 37.71 16.33 21.33
N VAL A 35 37.45 16.17 22.62
CA VAL A 35 37.64 14.93 23.36
C VAL A 35 36.28 14.60 23.97
N THR A 36 35.77 13.41 23.68
CA THR A 36 34.56 12.87 24.29
C THR A 36 34.95 11.68 25.17
N ALA A 37 34.00 11.09 25.89
CA ALA A 37 34.25 9.86 26.66
C ALA A 37 34.72 8.68 25.78
N ARG A 38 34.49 8.73 24.46
CA ARG A 38 34.74 7.63 23.53
C ARG A 38 35.88 7.89 22.56
N THR A 39 36.01 9.14 22.12
CA THR A 39 36.87 9.50 20.99
C THR A 39 37.59 10.79 21.23
N VAL A 40 38.76 10.90 20.60
CA VAL A 40 39.41 12.18 20.35
C VAL A 40 39.35 12.49 18.86
N MET A 41 38.82 13.67 18.55
CA MET A 41 38.81 14.23 17.21
C MET A 41 39.89 15.29 17.11
N PHE A 42 40.69 15.25 16.05
CA PHE A 42 41.80 16.16 15.86
C PHE A 42 42.05 16.45 14.39
N LYS A 43 42.58 17.63 14.11
CA LYS A 43 43.10 18.00 12.80
C LYS A 43 44.57 17.62 12.74
N HIS A 44 45.05 17.14 11.60
CA HIS A 44 46.45 16.84 11.33
C HIS A 44 46.80 17.26 9.89
N ARG A 45 48.06 17.10 9.47
CA ARG A 45 48.53 17.50 8.12
C ARG A 45 47.69 16.92 6.96
N GLY A 46 47.09 15.74 7.16
CA GLY A 46 46.28 15.04 6.16
C GLY A 46 44.77 15.30 6.24
N GLY A 47 44.30 16.15 7.17
CA GLY A 47 42.87 16.44 7.32
C GLY A 47 42.37 16.28 8.75
N LEU A 48 41.12 15.86 8.91
CA LEU A 48 40.48 15.62 10.20
C LEU A 48 40.41 14.11 10.46
N ALA A 49 40.80 13.69 11.65
CA ALA A 49 40.71 12.29 12.09
C ALA A 49 39.96 12.21 13.43
N SER A 50 39.30 11.07 13.66
CA SER A 50 38.67 10.72 14.92
C SER A 50 39.05 9.30 15.28
N VAL A 51 39.63 9.12 16.46
CA VAL A 51 40.10 7.80 16.95
C VAL A 51 39.45 7.49 18.28
N LYS A 52 39.25 6.21 18.58
CA LYS A 52 38.70 5.80 19.88
C LYS A 52 39.77 5.88 20.95
N LEU A 53 39.41 6.41 22.11
CA LEU A 53 40.34 6.56 23.22
C LEU A 53 40.88 5.20 23.69
N ARG A 54 40.03 4.16 23.73
CA ARG A 54 40.44 2.78 24.07
C ARG A 54 41.48 2.15 23.14
N GLU A 55 41.62 2.66 21.92
CA GLU A 55 42.57 2.16 20.92
C GLU A 55 43.93 2.86 21.02
N LEU A 56 44.04 3.88 21.88
CA LEU A 56 45.30 4.57 22.18
C LEU A 56 46.16 3.76 23.16
N SER A 57 47.47 4.03 23.19
CA SER A 57 48.34 3.43 24.21
C SER A 57 47.96 3.92 25.62
N PRO A 58 48.33 3.21 26.70
CA PRO A 58 48.02 3.62 28.08
C PRO A 58 48.46 5.04 28.41
N GLU A 59 49.63 5.47 27.94
CA GLU A 59 50.14 6.84 28.10
C GLU A 59 49.19 7.87 27.48
N TRP A 60 48.71 7.61 26.25
CA TRP A 60 47.79 8.52 25.58
C TRP A 60 46.39 8.48 26.20
N GLN A 61 45.93 7.31 26.65
CA GLN A 61 44.68 7.18 27.41
C GLN A 61 44.70 8.06 28.66
N GLU A 62 45.79 8.01 29.44
CA GLU A 62 45.96 8.86 30.63
C GLU A 62 45.96 10.36 30.28
N ARG A 63 46.72 10.75 29.25
CA ARG A 63 46.80 12.14 28.80
C ARG A 63 45.48 12.70 28.28
N PHE A 64 44.62 11.87 27.68
CA PHE A 64 43.26 12.27 27.26
C PHE A 64 42.20 12.07 28.35
N GLY A 65 42.57 11.53 29.52
CA GLY A 65 41.65 11.27 30.62
C GLY A 65 40.60 10.21 30.27
N TYR A 66 40.98 9.19 29.52
CA TYR A 66 40.12 8.06 29.19
C TYR A 66 39.71 7.30 30.45
N ASP A 67 38.41 7.06 30.59
CA ASP A 67 37.80 6.29 31.66
C ASP A 67 36.87 5.24 31.03
N PRO A 68 37.19 3.93 31.17
CA PRO A 68 36.33 2.86 30.67
C PRO A 68 34.89 2.93 31.18
N ALA A 69 34.67 3.38 32.41
CA ALA A 69 33.32 3.54 32.97
C ALA A 69 32.57 4.68 32.28
N ALA A 70 33.26 5.78 31.94
CA ALA A 70 32.69 6.89 31.18
C ALA A 70 32.40 6.51 29.72
N GLU A 71 33.25 5.71 29.07
CA GLU A 71 32.97 5.17 27.72
C GLU A 71 31.72 4.28 27.75
N GLN A 72 31.64 3.36 28.71
CA GLN A 72 30.49 2.47 28.87
C GLN A 72 29.19 3.26 29.15
N ALA A 73 29.23 4.25 30.03
CA ALA A 73 28.08 5.13 30.29
C ALA A 73 27.66 5.89 29.02
N SER A 74 28.61 6.34 28.20
CA SER A 74 28.32 6.99 26.92
C SER A 74 27.73 6.02 25.89
N ASP A 75 28.18 4.76 25.85
CA ASP A 75 27.62 3.71 25.00
C ASP A 75 26.18 3.38 25.38
N GLU A 76 25.91 3.23 26.68
CA GLU A 76 24.58 3.00 27.21
C GLU A 76 23.65 4.19 26.94
N ALA A 77 24.13 5.42 27.13
CA ALA A 77 23.37 6.62 26.82
C ALA A 77 23.01 6.72 25.33
N LEU A 78 23.95 6.41 24.43
CA LEU A 78 23.68 6.40 22.99
C LEU A 78 22.65 5.32 22.61
N LYS A 79 22.79 4.11 23.16
CA LYS A 79 21.83 3.01 22.93
C LYS A 79 20.44 3.39 23.43
N ARG A 80 20.33 3.98 24.63
CA ARG A 80 19.06 4.48 25.18
C ARG A 80 18.46 5.57 24.28
N ALA A 81 19.23 6.57 23.88
CA ALA A 81 18.77 7.64 23.00
C ALA A 81 18.31 7.13 21.62
N GLN A 82 19.00 6.13 21.05
CA GLN A 82 18.59 5.48 19.80
C GLN A 82 17.28 4.69 19.98
N ALA A 83 17.15 3.92 21.06
CA ALA A 83 15.94 3.18 21.38
C ALA A 83 14.75 4.13 21.62
N GLU A 84 14.94 5.21 22.37
CA GLU A 84 13.93 6.26 22.59
C GLU A 84 13.51 6.93 21.27
N ARG A 85 14.47 7.25 20.38
CA ARG A 85 14.16 7.82 19.06
C ARG A 85 13.34 6.85 18.21
N GLN A 86 13.72 5.57 18.18
CA GLN A 86 12.97 4.54 17.46
C GLN A 86 11.56 4.36 18.05
N ALA A 87 11.45 4.31 19.37
CA ALA A 87 10.17 4.23 20.06
C ALA A 87 9.28 5.43 19.74
N ARG A 88 9.82 6.65 19.75
CA ARG A 88 9.08 7.87 19.40
C ARG A 88 8.61 7.86 17.95
N LEU A 89 9.46 7.47 17.00
CA LEU A 89 9.08 7.34 15.59
C LEU A 89 7.98 6.29 15.40
N ALA A 90 8.08 5.15 16.08
CA ALA A 90 7.05 4.10 16.05
C ALA A 90 5.72 4.60 16.65
N ALA A 91 5.76 5.31 17.79
CA ALA A 91 4.57 5.89 18.41
C ALA A 91 3.90 6.95 17.52
N THR A 92 4.68 7.82 16.88
CA THR A 92 4.13 8.80 15.91
C THR A 92 3.49 8.08 14.73
N ALA A 93 4.15 7.09 14.14
CA ALA A 93 3.58 6.31 13.04
C ALA A 93 2.29 5.57 13.45
N GLN A 94 2.23 5.02 14.67
CA GLN A 94 1.01 4.40 15.21
C GLN A 94 -0.11 5.42 15.43
N ALA A 95 0.20 6.61 15.93
CA ALA A 95 -0.78 7.68 16.11
C ALA A 95 -1.35 8.17 14.76
N ASP A 96 -0.49 8.34 13.75
CA ASP A 96 -0.90 8.73 12.40
C ASP A 96 -1.79 7.65 11.77
N GLN A 97 -1.43 6.37 11.92
CA GLN A 97 -2.26 5.25 11.46
C GLN A 97 -3.63 5.23 12.16
N ALA A 98 -3.67 5.44 13.48
CA ALA A 98 -4.93 5.49 14.23
C ALA A 98 -5.82 6.68 13.83
N ALA A 99 -5.23 7.83 13.51
CA ALA A 99 -5.96 9.00 13.01
C ALA A 99 -6.54 8.75 11.62
N GLN A 100 -5.76 8.15 10.71
CA GLN A 100 -6.21 7.75 9.37
C GLN A 100 -7.33 6.71 9.43
N ALA A 101 -7.19 5.70 10.30
CA ALA A 101 -8.22 4.70 10.59
C ALA A 101 -9.55 5.33 11.01
N LYS A 102 -9.51 6.27 11.97
CA LYS A 102 -10.69 6.98 12.45
C LYS A 102 -11.33 7.84 11.36
N ALA A 103 -10.52 8.53 10.56
CA ALA A 103 -11.00 9.31 9.42
C ALA A 103 -11.67 8.40 8.38
N ALA A 104 -11.09 7.22 8.10
CA ALA A 104 -11.65 6.25 7.17
C ALA A 104 -13.00 5.68 7.62
N ALA A 105 -13.11 5.24 8.88
CA ALA A 105 -14.37 4.79 9.46
C ALA A 105 -15.44 5.90 9.35
N SER A 106 -15.06 7.15 9.63
CA SER A 106 -15.98 8.29 9.49
C SER A 106 -16.42 8.54 8.04
N ARG A 107 -15.56 8.27 7.03
CA ARG A 107 -15.93 8.40 5.60
C ARG A 107 -17.00 7.38 5.23
N PHE A 108 -16.75 6.12 5.58
CA PHE A 108 -17.66 5.03 5.26
C PHE A 108 -19.01 5.20 5.96
N GLU A 109 -19.02 5.56 7.24
CA GLU A 109 -20.23 5.84 7.99
C GLU A 109 -21.05 7.00 7.39
N ARG A 110 -20.38 8.08 6.97
CA ARG A 110 -21.06 9.20 6.27
C ARG A 110 -21.72 8.76 4.97
N VAL A 111 -21.08 7.88 4.20
CA VAL A 111 -21.68 7.35 2.97
C VAL A 111 -22.92 6.53 3.29
N LEU A 112 -22.87 5.65 4.30
CA LEU A 112 -24.04 4.88 4.71
C LEU A 112 -25.19 5.76 5.21
N GLN A 113 -24.90 6.84 5.94
CA GLN A 113 -25.91 7.80 6.39
C GLN A 113 -26.52 8.61 5.22
N ALA A 114 -25.74 8.88 4.17
CA ALA A 114 -26.21 9.60 2.99
C ALA A 114 -27.03 8.72 2.03
N CYS A 115 -26.89 7.40 2.11
CA CYS A 115 -27.63 6.47 1.24
C CYS A 115 -29.14 6.72 1.31
N GLY A 116 -29.78 6.82 0.14
CA GLY A 116 -31.21 7.10 0.01
C GLY A 116 -31.57 8.59 0.04
N GLN A 117 -30.62 9.48 0.33
CA GLN A 117 -30.78 10.92 0.11
C GLN A 117 -30.35 11.30 -1.32
N PRO A 118 -31.00 12.30 -1.95
CA PRO A 118 -30.56 12.81 -3.24
C PRO A 118 -29.10 13.28 -3.18
N VAL A 119 -28.28 12.79 -4.10
CA VAL A 119 -26.87 13.22 -4.20
C VAL A 119 -26.76 14.58 -4.87
N THR A 120 -25.78 15.37 -4.44
CA THR A 120 -25.30 16.53 -5.19
C THR A 120 -23.98 16.13 -5.86
N PRO A 121 -23.97 15.82 -7.17
CA PRO A 121 -22.74 15.48 -7.87
C PRO A 121 -21.76 16.67 -7.87
N LEU A 122 -20.49 16.38 -7.63
CA LEU A 122 -19.40 17.30 -7.92
C LEU A 122 -19.21 17.37 -9.44
N ALA A 123 -18.59 18.46 -9.93
CA ALA A 123 -18.28 18.59 -11.35
C ALA A 123 -17.38 17.45 -11.86
N GLU A 124 -16.46 16.99 -11.03
CA GLU A 124 -15.58 15.87 -11.29
C GLU A 124 -15.09 15.24 -9.98
N VAL A 125 -15.00 13.91 -9.97
CA VAL A 125 -14.21 13.12 -9.03
C VAL A 125 -13.29 12.26 -9.87
N ASP A 126 -11.98 12.33 -9.62
CA ASP A 126 -11.00 11.52 -10.35
C ASP A 126 -9.95 10.96 -9.39
N LEU A 127 -10.04 9.66 -9.07
CA LEU A 127 -9.06 8.98 -8.23
C LEU A 127 -7.85 8.48 -9.03
N ARG A 128 -7.81 8.59 -10.37
CA ARG A 128 -6.69 8.09 -11.19
C ARG A 128 -5.34 8.69 -10.80
N PRO A 129 -5.19 10.01 -10.54
CA PRO A 129 -3.93 10.57 -10.04
C PRO A 129 -3.49 9.89 -8.75
N ARG A 130 -4.42 9.67 -7.82
CA ARG A 130 -4.14 9.03 -6.54
C ARG A 130 -3.73 7.56 -6.69
N PHE A 131 -4.40 6.80 -7.56
CA PHE A 131 -3.97 5.45 -7.93
C PHE A 131 -2.54 5.42 -8.49
N ARG A 132 -2.14 6.43 -9.28
CA ARG A 132 -0.76 6.53 -9.80
C ARG A 132 0.27 6.85 -8.71
N GLU A 133 -0.03 7.79 -7.82
CA GLU A 133 0.84 8.13 -6.68
C GLU A 133 1.10 6.92 -5.77
N LEU A 134 0.09 6.07 -5.62
CA LEU A 134 0.16 4.84 -4.83
C LEU A 134 0.75 3.65 -5.62
N GLU A 135 1.18 3.84 -6.87
CA GLU A 135 1.68 2.78 -7.77
C GLU A 135 0.71 1.59 -7.96
N LEU A 136 -0.59 1.86 -7.80
CA LEU A 136 -1.68 0.90 -7.94
C LEU A 136 -2.22 0.88 -9.38
N HIS A 137 -1.33 0.66 -10.33
CA HIS A 137 -1.64 0.64 -11.77
C HIS A 137 -2.64 -0.46 -12.15
N ALA A 138 -3.19 -0.38 -13.37
CA ALA A 138 -4.07 -1.41 -13.91
C ALA A 138 -3.31 -2.74 -14.08
N LYS A 139 -3.87 -3.79 -13.49
CA LYS A 139 -3.34 -5.16 -13.57
C LYS A 139 -3.98 -5.91 -14.74
N ASN A 140 -3.47 -7.10 -15.04
CA ASN A 140 -3.96 -7.94 -16.12
C ASN A 140 -4.42 -9.31 -15.61
N GLN A 141 -5.70 -9.62 -15.79
CA GLN A 141 -6.30 -10.92 -15.43
C GLN A 141 -5.91 -12.07 -16.35
N GLY A 142 -5.33 -11.73 -17.51
CA GLY A 142 -5.03 -12.68 -18.57
C GLY A 142 -6.30 -13.38 -19.06
N ARG A 143 -6.20 -14.69 -19.28
CA ARG A 143 -7.29 -15.47 -19.89
C ARG A 143 -8.33 -16.00 -18.90
N ARG A 144 -8.10 -15.88 -17.59
CA ARG A 144 -9.02 -16.41 -16.58
C ARG A 144 -10.23 -15.47 -16.40
N PRO A 145 -11.46 -16.00 -16.27
CA PRO A 145 -12.66 -15.20 -15.97
C PRO A 145 -12.65 -14.76 -14.49
N SER A 146 -11.73 -13.86 -14.15
CA SER A 146 -11.43 -13.45 -12.77
C SER A 146 -11.63 -11.95 -12.54
N CYS A 147 -12.32 -11.25 -13.43
CA CYS A 147 -12.54 -9.80 -13.35
C CYS A 147 -13.13 -9.35 -12.00
N ALA A 148 -14.06 -10.10 -11.43
CA ALA A 148 -14.62 -9.83 -10.10
C ALA A 148 -13.55 -9.77 -9.01
N ILE A 149 -12.59 -10.69 -9.04
CA ILE A 149 -11.46 -10.73 -8.09
C ILE A 149 -10.64 -9.45 -8.23
N PHE A 150 -10.27 -9.08 -9.45
CA PHE A 150 -9.46 -7.89 -9.71
C PHE A 150 -10.20 -6.59 -9.34
N ALA A 151 -11.51 -6.51 -9.58
CA ALA A 151 -12.32 -5.36 -9.19
C ALA A 151 -12.36 -5.18 -7.66
N VAL A 152 -12.51 -6.28 -6.91
CA VAL A 152 -12.45 -6.27 -5.45
C VAL A 152 -11.05 -5.92 -4.96
N VAL A 153 -10.00 -6.58 -5.46
CA VAL A 153 -8.62 -6.33 -5.05
C VAL A 153 -8.22 -4.89 -5.32
N SER A 154 -8.57 -4.32 -6.47
CA SER A 154 -8.25 -2.93 -6.79
C SER A 154 -8.87 -1.93 -5.82
N ALA A 155 -10.09 -2.20 -5.32
CA ALA A 155 -10.71 -1.35 -4.32
C ALA A 155 -10.09 -1.55 -2.93
N ILE A 156 -9.77 -2.79 -2.55
CA ILE A 156 -9.09 -3.12 -1.29
C ILE A 156 -7.70 -2.46 -1.23
N GLU A 157 -6.89 -2.57 -2.28
CA GLU A 157 -5.56 -1.97 -2.33
C GLU A 157 -5.61 -0.46 -2.12
N PHE A 158 -6.54 0.22 -2.79
CA PHE A 158 -6.71 1.66 -2.65
C PHE A 158 -7.13 2.05 -1.22
N ILE A 159 -8.15 1.38 -0.68
CA ILE A 159 -8.66 1.67 0.67
C ILE A 159 -7.59 1.34 1.72
N HIS A 160 -6.84 0.25 1.56
CA HIS A 160 -5.74 -0.11 2.45
C HIS A 160 -4.65 0.95 2.45
N ALA A 161 -4.25 1.42 1.27
CA ALA A 161 -3.24 2.45 1.13
C ALA A 161 -3.69 3.78 1.74
N GLU A 162 -4.95 4.17 1.51
CA GLU A 162 -5.54 5.38 2.10
C GLU A 162 -5.68 5.32 3.62
N ASN A 163 -5.93 4.14 4.19
CA ASN A 163 -6.14 3.97 5.63
C ASN A 163 -4.84 3.79 6.41
N THR A 164 -3.77 3.28 5.77
CA THR A 164 -2.53 2.90 6.45
C THR A 164 -1.30 3.70 6.03
N GLY A 165 -1.42 4.48 4.94
CA GLY A 165 -0.31 5.13 4.27
C GLY A 165 0.62 4.18 3.52
N LYS A 166 0.26 2.89 3.39
CA LYS A 166 1.10 1.86 2.75
C LYS A 166 0.41 1.28 1.52
N ALA A 167 1.00 1.50 0.36
CA ALA A 167 0.57 0.87 -0.89
C ALA A 167 1.02 -0.60 -0.97
N GLU A 168 0.29 -1.49 -0.27
CA GLU A 168 0.50 -2.94 -0.39
C GLU A 168 -0.35 -3.50 -1.54
N LYS A 169 0.30 -4.29 -2.40
CA LYS A 169 -0.39 -5.05 -3.46
C LYS A 169 -0.83 -6.40 -2.91
N PHE A 170 -2.05 -6.82 -3.22
CA PHE A 170 -2.61 -8.09 -2.75
C PHE A 170 -2.69 -9.15 -3.87
N SER A 171 -2.71 -10.42 -3.47
CA SER A 171 -2.67 -11.56 -4.40
C SER A 171 -4.06 -11.89 -4.97
N GLU A 172 -4.28 -11.60 -6.25
CA GLU A 172 -5.45 -12.11 -6.97
C GLU A 172 -5.41 -13.62 -7.14
N GLU A 173 -4.21 -14.21 -7.33
CA GLU A 173 -4.05 -15.64 -7.53
C GLU A 173 -4.57 -16.43 -6.32
N TYR A 174 -4.21 -15.97 -5.11
CA TYR A 174 -4.70 -16.51 -3.87
C TYR A 174 -6.22 -16.36 -3.74
N LEU A 175 -6.76 -15.17 -4.07
CA LEU A 175 -8.19 -14.95 -3.94
C LEU A 175 -8.99 -15.77 -4.97
N ILE A 176 -8.46 -16.01 -6.17
CA ILE A 176 -9.03 -16.95 -7.14
C ILE A 176 -9.08 -18.36 -6.55
N TRP A 177 -7.99 -18.85 -5.94
CA TRP A 177 -7.97 -20.13 -5.24
C TRP A 177 -9.00 -20.17 -4.11
N ALA A 178 -9.04 -19.15 -3.25
CA ALA A 178 -9.92 -19.08 -2.10
C ALA A 178 -11.40 -19.05 -2.51
N THR A 179 -11.75 -18.30 -3.56
CA THR A 179 -13.11 -18.26 -4.08
C THR A 179 -13.53 -19.60 -4.66
N ARG A 180 -12.68 -20.26 -5.45
CA ARG A 180 -12.97 -21.63 -5.94
C ARG A 180 -13.15 -22.62 -4.80
N LYS A 181 -12.28 -22.55 -3.78
CA LYS A 181 -12.36 -23.40 -2.60
C LYS A 181 -13.66 -23.20 -1.82
N SER A 182 -14.12 -21.95 -1.70
CA SER A 182 -15.35 -21.58 -1.01
C SER A 182 -16.60 -22.08 -1.74
N LEU A 183 -16.60 -22.06 -3.07
CA LEU A 183 -17.74 -22.48 -3.89
C LEU A 183 -17.80 -23.99 -4.13
N GLN A 184 -16.74 -24.73 -3.78
CA GLN A 184 -16.58 -26.15 -4.12
C GLN A 184 -16.75 -26.42 -5.64
N ARG A 185 -16.58 -25.39 -6.48
CA ARG A 185 -16.71 -25.53 -7.95
C ARG A 185 -15.48 -26.27 -8.46
N PRO A 186 -15.63 -27.41 -9.16
CA PRO A 186 -14.51 -28.04 -9.84
C PRO A 186 -13.98 -27.10 -10.93
N ILE A 187 -12.71 -27.27 -11.24
CA ILE A 187 -12.05 -26.60 -12.35
C ILE A 187 -12.76 -27.03 -13.64
N GLN A 188 -13.61 -26.17 -14.21
CA GLN A 188 -14.25 -26.44 -15.50
C GLN A 188 -13.26 -26.05 -16.61
N ALA A 189 -12.77 -27.06 -17.34
CA ALA A 189 -11.78 -26.93 -18.42
C ALA A 189 -12.35 -26.33 -19.72
N GLU A 190 -13.60 -25.87 -19.73
CA GLU A 190 -14.32 -25.50 -20.95
C GLU A 190 -14.76 -24.03 -20.98
N ALA A 191 -14.14 -23.14 -20.18
CA ALA A 191 -14.19 -21.70 -20.47
C ALA A 191 -13.25 -21.36 -21.66
N ALA A 192 -13.35 -22.13 -22.73
CA ALA A 192 -12.70 -21.84 -23.98
C ALA A 192 -13.45 -20.67 -24.61
N MET A 193 -12.86 -19.47 -24.55
CA MET A 193 -12.78 -18.39 -25.55
C MET A 193 -13.73 -18.35 -26.79
N THR A 194 -14.89 -18.98 -26.76
CA THR A 194 -16.04 -18.63 -27.58
C THR A 194 -16.71 -17.49 -26.81
N GLY A 195 -17.10 -16.41 -27.49
CA GLY A 195 -17.76 -15.28 -26.86
C GLY A 195 -19.17 -15.58 -26.35
N GLU A 196 -19.44 -16.82 -25.90
CA GLU A 196 -20.73 -17.39 -25.54
C GLU A 196 -20.78 -17.99 -24.12
N ASP A 197 -19.64 -18.28 -23.48
CA ASP A 197 -19.62 -18.74 -22.07
C ASP A 197 -19.46 -17.60 -21.05
N ALA A 198 -20.43 -16.69 -21.08
CA ALA A 198 -20.50 -15.46 -20.30
C ALA A 198 -20.59 -15.61 -18.76
N ASP A 199 -20.61 -16.84 -18.22
CA ASP A 199 -20.98 -17.10 -16.81
C ASP A 199 -20.00 -18.03 -16.05
N ALA A 200 -18.80 -18.23 -16.59
CA ALA A 200 -17.73 -18.99 -15.91
C ALA A 200 -16.96 -18.18 -14.84
N GLY A 201 -17.30 -16.90 -14.65
CA GLY A 201 -16.68 -16.01 -13.68
C GLY A 201 -17.23 -16.16 -12.26
N PHE A 202 -16.82 -15.25 -11.37
CA PHE A 202 -17.34 -15.15 -10.00
C PHE A 202 -18.28 -13.96 -9.87
N ALA A 203 -19.35 -14.10 -9.10
CA ALA A 203 -20.10 -12.96 -8.61
C ALA A 203 -19.28 -12.20 -7.54
N LEU A 204 -19.45 -10.88 -7.45
CA LEU A 204 -18.76 -10.09 -6.42
C LEU A 204 -19.05 -10.59 -5.00
N THR A 205 -20.27 -11.08 -4.76
CA THR A 205 -20.67 -11.66 -3.46
C THR A 205 -19.88 -12.92 -3.10
N GLU A 206 -19.57 -13.77 -4.07
CA GLU A 206 -18.76 -14.99 -3.88
C GLU A 206 -17.31 -14.64 -3.53
N VAL A 207 -16.75 -13.63 -4.22
CA VAL A 207 -15.42 -13.09 -3.91
C VAL A 207 -15.37 -12.56 -2.49
N VAL A 208 -16.40 -11.83 -2.08
CA VAL A 208 -16.55 -11.28 -0.73
C VAL A 208 -16.66 -12.37 0.34
N MET A 209 -17.41 -13.44 0.08
CA MET A 209 -17.50 -14.59 0.99
C MET A 209 -16.12 -15.22 1.20
N ALA A 210 -15.39 -15.45 0.11
CA ALA A 210 -14.04 -16.01 0.17
C ALA A 210 -13.07 -15.11 0.94
N LEU A 211 -13.12 -13.80 0.68
CA LEU A 211 -12.31 -12.81 1.39
C LEU A 211 -12.59 -12.83 2.90
N ARG A 212 -13.85 -12.97 3.32
CA ARG A 212 -14.21 -13.06 4.75
C ARG A 212 -13.70 -14.34 5.41
N SER A 213 -13.64 -15.45 4.69
CA SER A 213 -13.25 -16.77 5.23
C SER A 213 -11.75 -17.06 5.17
N TYR A 214 -11.07 -16.57 4.14
CA TYR A 214 -9.67 -16.88 3.84
C TYR A 214 -8.74 -15.67 3.94
N GLY A 215 -9.31 -14.47 3.85
CA GLY A 215 -8.57 -13.25 3.75
C GLY A 215 -7.78 -13.10 2.46
N ILE A 216 -6.75 -12.25 2.50
CA ILE A 216 -5.90 -12.02 1.33
C ILE A 216 -4.46 -11.70 1.75
N PRO A 217 -3.47 -12.43 1.23
CA PRO A 217 -2.07 -12.14 1.48
C PRO A 217 -1.53 -11.10 0.47
N PRO A 218 -0.34 -10.54 0.73
CA PRO A 218 0.35 -9.72 -0.25
C PRO A 218 0.60 -10.48 -1.56
N GLU A 219 0.65 -9.76 -2.68
CA GLU A 219 0.83 -10.32 -4.03
C GLU A 219 2.05 -11.26 -4.11
N ARG A 220 3.18 -10.84 -3.53
CA ARG A 220 4.42 -11.62 -3.47
C ARG A 220 4.30 -13.01 -2.82
N ALA A 221 3.28 -13.26 -2.00
CA ALA A 221 3.07 -14.55 -1.37
C ALA A 221 2.52 -15.59 -2.37
N MET A 222 1.78 -15.13 -3.38
CA MET A 222 1.27 -15.96 -4.46
C MET A 222 1.05 -15.08 -5.71
N PRO A 223 2.10 -14.89 -6.53
CA PRO A 223 2.04 -13.97 -7.67
C PRO A 223 1.02 -14.39 -8.72
N ASN A 224 0.50 -13.42 -9.47
CA ASN A 224 -0.47 -13.68 -10.53
C ASN A 224 0.17 -14.46 -11.69
N THR A 225 -0.44 -15.58 -12.10
CA THR A 225 0.09 -16.38 -13.23
C THR A 225 -0.51 -16.00 -14.59
N MET A 226 -1.28 -14.91 -14.65
CA MET A 226 -1.96 -14.35 -15.83
C MET A 226 -2.82 -15.37 -16.60
N GLY A 227 -3.34 -16.38 -15.90
CA GLY A 227 -4.10 -17.44 -16.55
C GLY A 227 -3.31 -18.29 -17.53
N ARG A 228 -1.99 -18.47 -17.34
CA ARG A 228 -1.19 -19.43 -18.12
C ARG A 228 -1.81 -20.83 -18.11
N ALA A 229 -2.27 -21.28 -16.94
CA ALA A 229 -3.29 -22.31 -16.83
C ALA A 229 -4.63 -21.62 -16.54
N ILE A 230 -5.61 -21.81 -17.42
CA ILE A 230 -6.93 -21.19 -17.29
C ILE A 230 -7.75 -21.84 -16.16
N ASP A 231 -7.45 -23.10 -15.92
CA ASP A 231 -8.21 -24.04 -15.15
C ASP A 231 -7.47 -24.32 -13.82
N ALA A 232 -6.14 -24.41 -13.81
CA ALA A 232 -5.34 -24.62 -12.60
C ALA A 232 -5.00 -23.34 -11.82
N VAL A 233 -5.06 -23.44 -10.49
CA VAL A 233 -4.37 -22.54 -9.55
C VAL A 233 -3.74 -23.42 -8.47
N ALA A 234 -2.45 -23.20 -8.18
CA ALA A 234 -1.72 -24.00 -7.21
C ALA A 234 -2.32 -23.85 -5.80
N ASP A 235 -2.25 -24.92 -4.99
CA ASP A 235 -2.64 -24.81 -3.58
C ASP A 235 -1.59 -23.96 -2.82
N PRO A 236 -2.02 -22.91 -2.09
CA PRO A 236 -1.14 -22.14 -1.23
C PRO A 236 -0.72 -22.97 -0.02
N SER A 237 0.45 -22.68 0.53
CA SER A 237 0.93 -23.36 1.73
C SER A 237 0.04 -23.04 2.94
N PRO A 238 -0.02 -23.94 3.95
CA PRO A 238 -0.77 -23.68 5.19
C PRO A 238 -0.37 -22.36 5.88
N GLU A 239 0.91 -21.99 5.80
CA GLU A 239 1.42 -20.74 6.36
C GLU A 239 0.86 -19.52 5.64
N VAL A 240 0.76 -19.55 4.30
CA VAL A 240 0.13 -18.48 3.51
C VAL A 240 -1.35 -18.35 3.85
N ILE A 241 -2.06 -19.47 4.00
CA ILE A 241 -3.48 -19.47 4.40
C ILE A 241 -3.66 -18.87 5.80
N ALA A 242 -2.82 -19.27 6.76
CA ALA A 242 -2.87 -18.74 8.13
C ALA A 242 -2.56 -17.24 8.17
N ALA A 243 -1.56 -16.79 7.41
CA ALA A 243 -1.18 -15.39 7.31
C ALA A 243 -2.24 -14.53 6.60
N ALA A 244 -2.93 -15.05 5.58
CA ALA A 244 -3.98 -14.33 4.88
C ALA A 244 -5.19 -14.03 5.80
N ARG A 245 -5.59 -15.01 6.62
CA ARG A 245 -6.73 -14.88 7.54
C ARG A 245 -6.57 -13.77 8.58
N SER A 246 -5.33 -13.44 8.96
CA SER A 246 -5.08 -12.37 9.95
C SER A 246 -5.06 -10.96 9.35
N ARG A 247 -5.13 -10.81 8.01
CA ARG A 247 -4.93 -9.52 7.32
C ARG A 247 -6.19 -8.80 6.84
N THR A 248 -7.35 -9.42 6.94
CA THR A 248 -8.61 -8.85 6.43
C THR A 248 -9.69 -8.87 7.49
N GLN A 249 -9.68 -7.82 8.30
CA GLN A 249 -10.84 -7.44 9.10
C GLN A 249 -11.60 -6.36 8.33
N GLY A 250 -12.21 -6.74 7.20
CA GLY A 250 -12.98 -5.83 6.36
C GLY A 250 -14.44 -6.23 6.29
N SER A 251 -15.32 -5.24 6.33
CA SER A 251 -16.74 -5.42 6.03
C SER A 251 -16.98 -5.06 4.57
N VAL A 252 -17.80 -5.87 3.91
CA VAL A 252 -18.21 -5.61 2.52
C VAL A 252 -19.71 -5.42 2.50
N TYR A 253 -20.14 -4.37 1.83
CA TYR A 253 -21.52 -3.93 1.81
C TYR A 253 -21.97 -3.83 0.37
N GLN A 254 -23.09 -4.47 0.04
CA GLN A 254 -23.78 -4.15 -1.18
C GLN A 254 -24.29 -2.71 -1.09
N VAL A 255 -24.09 -1.91 -2.14
CA VAL A 255 -24.61 -0.55 -2.18
C VAL A 255 -26.14 -0.66 -2.16
N PRO A 256 -26.83 -0.07 -1.16
CA PRO A 256 -28.27 -0.25 -1.02
C PRO A 256 -29.02 0.47 -2.14
N GLY A 257 -30.13 -0.13 -2.59
CA GLY A 257 -31.02 0.46 -3.59
C GLY A 257 -31.99 -0.57 -4.13
N ARG A 258 -33.23 -0.15 -4.43
CA ARG A 258 -34.25 -1.04 -5.02
C ARG A 258 -34.15 -1.12 -6.54
N ASP A 259 -33.51 -0.13 -7.15
CA ASP A 259 -33.29 0.01 -8.59
C ASP A 259 -31.90 0.62 -8.84
N ASN A 260 -31.47 0.57 -10.10
CA ASN A 260 -30.17 1.07 -10.50
C ASN A 260 -30.03 2.59 -10.35
N ALA A 261 -31.11 3.36 -10.44
CA ALA A 261 -31.07 4.81 -10.21
C ALA A 261 -30.66 5.11 -8.76
N THR A 262 -31.29 4.43 -7.81
CA THR A 262 -30.99 4.55 -6.38
C THR A 262 -29.58 4.05 -6.06
N VAL A 263 -29.16 2.93 -6.65
CA VAL A 263 -27.81 2.40 -6.47
C VAL A 263 -26.77 3.40 -7.02
N LEU A 264 -26.98 3.96 -8.21
CA LEU A 264 -26.07 4.94 -8.81
C LEU A 264 -26.00 6.24 -8.01
N ASN A 265 -27.12 6.72 -7.46
CA ASN A 265 -27.13 7.84 -6.51
C ASN A 265 -26.18 7.56 -5.33
N ASN A 266 -26.27 6.36 -4.75
CA ASN A 266 -25.44 5.97 -3.61
C ASN A 266 -23.97 5.69 -3.99
N VAL A 267 -23.72 5.22 -5.22
CA VAL A 267 -22.37 5.14 -5.79
C VAL A 267 -21.73 6.53 -5.88
N VAL A 268 -22.47 7.55 -6.30
CA VAL A 268 -21.94 8.92 -6.37
C VAL A 268 -21.64 9.46 -4.97
N HIS A 269 -22.45 9.16 -3.94
CA HIS A 269 -22.10 9.48 -2.55
C HIS A 269 -20.76 8.84 -2.13
N ALA A 270 -20.54 7.58 -2.47
CA ALA A 270 -19.28 6.88 -2.18
C ALA A 270 -18.09 7.53 -2.90
N LEU A 271 -18.24 7.84 -4.20
CA LEU A 271 -17.19 8.48 -4.99
C LEU A 271 -16.88 9.90 -4.49
N ASN A 272 -17.90 10.68 -4.10
CA ASN A 272 -17.71 11.98 -3.45
C ASN A 272 -16.90 11.89 -2.15
N ALA A 273 -17.03 10.78 -1.43
CA ALA A 273 -16.23 10.50 -0.23
C ALA A 273 -14.82 9.96 -0.53
N GLY A 274 -14.45 9.84 -1.82
CA GLY A 274 -13.16 9.31 -2.26
C GLY A 274 -13.06 7.79 -2.15
N LEU A 275 -14.17 7.07 -2.09
CA LEU A 275 -14.19 5.62 -1.98
C LEU A 275 -14.46 4.96 -3.35
N PRO A 276 -13.56 4.11 -3.86
CA PRO A 276 -13.82 3.35 -5.08
C PRO A 276 -14.92 2.30 -4.84
N VAL A 277 -15.68 2.01 -5.89
CA VAL A 277 -16.82 1.07 -5.83
C VAL A 277 -16.61 -0.05 -6.85
N ALA A 278 -16.55 -1.30 -6.41
CA ALA A 278 -16.50 -2.43 -7.34
C ALA A 278 -17.91 -2.71 -7.86
N ILE A 279 -18.06 -2.83 -9.18
CA ILE A 279 -19.35 -3.08 -9.83
C ILE A 279 -19.27 -4.30 -10.74
N GLY A 280 -20.40 -4.99 -10.87
CA GLY A 280 -20.67 -5.92 -11.96
C GLY A 280 -21.69 -5.30 -12.90
N THR A 281 -21.42 -5.33 -14.20
CA THR A 281 -22.28 -4.72 -15.21
C THR A 281 -22.28 -5.57 -16.48
N ALA A 282 -23.37 -5.49 -17.25
CA ALA A 282 -23.41 -6.06 -18.59
C ALA A 282 -22.32 -5.40 -19.45
N TRP A 283 -21.71 -6.18 -20.31
CA TRP A 283 -20.53 -5.81 -21.06
C TRP A 283 -20.66 -6.15 -22.53
N PRO A 284 -20.30 -5.23 -23.45
CA PRO A 284 -20.41 -5.46 -24.87
C PRO A 284 -19.28 -6.35 -25.39
N ARG A 285 -19.50 -7.01 -26.53
CA ARG A 285 -18.44 -7.73 -27.23
C ARG A 285 -17.26 -6.81 -27.50
N PHE A 286 -16.04 -7.34 -27.41
CA PHE A 286 -14.81 -6.54 -27.46
C PHE A 286 -14.73 -5.61 -28.67
N PHE A 287 -15.11 -6.11 -29.85
CA PHE A 287 -15.13 -5.36 -31.11
C PHE A 287 -16.21 -4.28 -31.20
N ASN A 288 -17.21 -4.30 -30.33
CA ASN A 288 -18.25 -3.26 -30.25
C ASN A 288 -17.82 -2.10 -29.34
N MET A 289 -16.80 -2.27 -28.50
CA MET A 289 -16.27 -1.18 -27.69
C MET A 289 -15.44 -0.23 -28.54
N ARG A 290 -15.76 1.05 -28.45
CA ARG A 290 -14.97 2.13 -29.04
C ARG A 290 -14.42 3.01 -27.92
N ALA A 291 -13.13 3.33 -27.98
CA ALA A 291 -12.47 4.22 -27.03
C ALA A 291 -12.68 3.87 -25.54
N ALA A 292 -12.81 2.58 -25.20
CA ALA A 292 -13.09 2.10 -23.85
C ALA A 292 -14.31 2.76 -23.18
N LEU A 293 -15.33 3.12 -23.98
CA LEU A 293 -16.57 3.75 -23.53
C LEU A 293 -17.75 2.77 -23.60
N LEU A 294 -18.50 2.68 -22.51
CA LEU A 294 -19.79 2.02 -22.41
C LEU A 294 -20.91 3.07 -22.44
N ASN A 295 -21.73 3.07 -23.50
CA ASN A 295 -22.80 4.05 -23.66
C ASN A 295 -24.12 3.45 -24.20
N SER A 296 -24.12 2.92 -25.40
CA SER A 296 -25.30 2.43 -26.11
C SER A 296 -25.02 1.12 -26.82
N GLN A 297 -23.90 0.46 -26.52
CA GLN A 297 -23.58 -0.85 -27.06
C GLN A 297 -24.51 -1.91 -26.46
N GLU A 298 -24.98 -2.83 -27.29
CA GLU A 298 -25.69 -4.01 -26.80
C GLU A 298 -24.73 -4.94 -26.04
N PRO A 299 -25.02 -5.28 -24.78
CA PRO A 299 -24.18 -6.18 -24.00
C PRO A 299 -24.36 -7.64 -24.44
N SER A 300 -23.36 -8.48 -24.17
CA SER A 300 -23.46 -9.92 -24.42
C SER A 300 -22.95 -10.80 -23.29
N TYR A 301 -22.30 -10.24 -22.28
CA TYR A 301 -21.81 -10.97 -21.10
C TYR A 301 -21.75 -10.06 -19.88
N SER A 302 -21.38 -10.61 -18.71
CA SER A 302 -21.14 -9.82 -17.49
C SER A 302 -19.66 -9.59 -17.27
N HIS A 303 -19.28 -8.39 -16.83
CA HIS A 303 -17.91 -8.07 -16.44
C HIS A 303 -17.88 -7.23 -15.18
N ALA A 304 -16.78 -7.28 -14.44
CA ALA A 304 -16.61 -6.52 -13.21
C ALA A 304 -15.42 -5.57 -13.31
N VAL A 305 -15.62 -4.35 -12.84
CA VAL A 305 -14.64 -3.25 -12.84
C VAL A 305 -14.77 -2.44 -11.56
N THR A 306 -13.78 -1.58 -11.29
CA THR A 306 -13.84 -0.67 -10.14
C THR A 306 -14.13 0.75 -10.63
N LEU A 307 -15.24 1.35 -10.20
CA LEU A 307 -15.49 2.77 -10.39
C LEU A 307 -14.53 3.58 -9.50
N VAL A 308 -13.84 4.53 -10.11
CA VAL A 308 -12.78 5.34 -9.48
C VAL A 308 -13.02 6.84 -9.66
N GLY A 309 -14.22 7.23 -10.06
CA GLY A 309 -14.56 8.62 -10.30
C GLY A 309 -15.68 8.79 -11.31
N TYR A 310 -15.98 10.03 -11.63
CA TYR A 310 -16.93 10.43 -12.66
C TYR A 310 -16.71 11.90 -13.06
N ARG A 311 -17.22 12.28 -14.23
CA ARG A 311 -17.35 13.66 -14.67
C ARG A 311 -18.83 14.01 -14.78
N CYS A 312 -19.25 15.13 -14.23
CA CYS A 312 -20.63 15.60 -14.23
C CYS A 312 -20.67 17.14 -14.37
N PRO A 313 -20.28 17.70 -15.52
CA PRO A 313 -20.10 19.15 -15.68
C PRO A 313 -21.42 19.94 -15.54
N THR A 314 -22.57 19.28 -15.72
CA THR A 314 -23.90 19.91 -15.61
C THR A 314 -24.46 19.89 -14.20
N GLY A 315 -23.86 19.13 -13.27
CA GLY A 315 -24.38 18.87 -11.93
C GLY A 315 -25.58 17.92 -11.89
N ARG A 316 -26.07 17.46 -13.05
CA ARG A 316 -27.16 16.46 -13.13
C ARG A 316 -26.57 15.07 -13.28
N ILE A 317 -26.89 14.17 -12.35
CA ILE A 317 -26.34 12.80 -12.32
C ILE A 317 -26.61 12.05 -13.63
N GLU A 318 -27.70 12.35 -14.31
CA GLU A 318 -28.09 11.75 -15.59
C GLU A 318 -27.09 12.01 -16.72
N ASP A 319 -26.33 13.10 -16.61
CA ASP A 319 -25.28 13.47 -17.56
C ASP A 319 -23.89 12.95 -17.13
N ALA A 320 -23.82 12.23 -16.00
CA ALA A 320 -22.55 11.74 -15.48
C ALA A 320 -21.91 10.69 -16.39
N THR A 321 -20.61 10.81 -16.57
CA THR A 321 -19.77 9.77 -17.17
C THR A 321 -18.82 9.25 -16.10
N PHE A 322 -19.04 8.01 -15.68
CA PHE A 322 -18.21 7.32 -14.69
C PHE A 322 -16.87 6.91 -15.29
N ILE A 323 -15.84 6.92 -14.46
CA ILE A 323 -14.49 6.46 -14.76
C ILE A 323 -14.33 5.12 -14.05
N PHE A 324 -13.93 4.08 -14.77
CA PHE A 324 -13.62 2.79 -14.17
C PHE A 324 -12.20 2.34 -14.45
N LYS A 325 -11.61 1.63 -13.50
CA LYS A 325 -10.36 0.88 -13.64
C LYS A 325 -10.69 -0.54 -14.07
N ASN A 326 -10.07 -1.00 -15.15
CA ASN A 326 -10.24 -2.34 -15.71
C ASN A 326 -9.04 -3.24 -15.34
N SER A 327 -9.17 -4.54 -15.64
CA SER A 327 -8.20 -5.59 -15.33
C SER A 327 -7.61 -6.25 -16.59
N TRP A 328 -7.48 -5.49 -17.68
CA TRP A 328 -6.92 -5.97 -18.96
C TRP A 328 -5.54 -5.39 -19.28
N GLY A 329 -4.82 -4.95 -18.26
CA GLY A 329 -3.50 -4.33 -18.39
C GLY A 329 -3.54 -2.85 -18.72
N ALA A 330 -2.38 -2.20 -18.60
CA ALA A 330 -2.24 -0.76 -18.80
C ALA A 330 -2.43 -0.34 -20.28
N ASP A 331 -2.16 -1.22 -21.23
CA ASP A 331 -2.30 -0.88 -22.66
C ASP A 331 -3.76 -0.82 -23.13
N TRP A 332 -4.71 -1.25 -22.30
CA TRP A 332 -6.12 -1.19 -22.63
C TRP A 332 -6.73 0.17 -22.30
N GLY A 333 -7.51 0.74 -23.23
CA GLY A 333 -8.23 2.00 -23.00
C GLY A 333 -7.28 3.18 -22.70
N ALA A 334 -7.61 3.96 -21.69
CA ALA A 334 -6.79 5.08 -21.23
C ALA A 334 -5.89 4.65 -20.06
N ASN A 335 -4.78 3.96 -20.34
CA ASN A 335 -3.85 3.43 -19.33
C ASN A 335 -4.49 2.40 -18.37
N GLY A 336 -5.36 1.53 -18.88
CA GLY A 336 -6.13 0.53 -18.13
C GLY A 336 -7.45 1.04 -17.56
N TYR A 337 -7.87 2.25 -17.94
CA TYR A 337 -9.13 2.85 -17.52
C TYR A 337 -10.09 3.01 -18.71
N GLY A 338 -11.38 2.97 -18.40
CA GLY A 338 -12.46 3.24 -19.34
C GLY A 338 -13.55 4.09 -18.72
N TYR A 339 -14.63 4.28 -19.48
CA TYR A 339 -15.70 5.20 -19.13
C TYR A 339 -17.06 4.54 -19.33
N ALA A 340 -18.03 4.86 -18.47
CA ALA A 340 -19.40 4.40 -18.62
C ALA A 340 -20.38 5.56 -18.39
N THR A 341 -21.30 5.78 -19.31
CA THR A 341 -22.35 6.79 -19.13
C THR A 341 -23.34 6.36 -18.04
N TYR A 342 -23.96 7.33 -17.36
CA TYR A 342 -25.04 7.05 -16.41
C TYR A 342 -26.16 6.23 -17.04
N SER A 343 -26.60 6.59 -18.25
CA SER A 343 -27.67 5.88 -18.95
C SER A 343 -27.33 4.42 -19.26
N TYR A 344 -26.06 4.10 -19.51
CA TYR A 344 -25.60 2.72 -19.66
C TYR A 344 -25.70 1.96 -18.34
N LEU A 345 -25.09 2.47 -17.27
CA LEU A 345 -25.11 1.79 -15.97
C LEU A 345 -26.54 1.72 -15.40
N LEU A 346 -27.38 2.70 -15.65
CA LEU A 346 -28.79 2.68 -15.24
C LEU A 346 -29.50 1.44 -15.78
N LYS A 347 -29.20 1.04 -17.02
CA LYS A 347 -29.81 -0.13 -17.68
C LYS A 347 -29.10 -1.44 -17.37
N HIS A 348 -27.79 -1.39 -17.16
CA HIS A 348 -26.92 -2.58 -17.24
C HIS A 348 -26.11 -2.86 -15.97
N LEU A 349 -26.29 -2.10 -14.89
CA LEU A 349 -25.69 -2.42 -13.61
C LEU A 349 -26.36 -3.68 -13.02
N HIS A 350 -25.56 -4.66 -12.62
CA HIS A 350 -26.03 -5.88 -11.95
C HIS A 350 -25.83 -5.78 -10.44
N THR A 351 -24.67 -5.27 -10.01
CA THR A 351 -24.32 -5.17 -8.59
C THR A 351 -23.27 -4.09 -8.38
N ALA A 352 -23.26 -3.51 -7.18
CA ALA A 352 -22.25 -2.59 -6.71
C ALA A 352 -21.94 -2.91 -5.25
N ILE A 353 -20.65 -2.96 -4.90
CA ILE A 353 -20.20 -3.20 -3.52
C ILE A 353 -19.22 -2.11 -3.08
N LEU A 354 -19.36 -1.74 -1.82
CA LEU A 354 -18.48 -0.85 -1.09
C LEU A 354 -17.73 -1.66 -0.03
N LEU A 355 -16.46 -1.34 0.15
CA LEU A 355 -15.57 -2.05 1.06
C LEU A 355 -15.19 -1.11 2.20
N GLU A 356 -15.24 -1.62 3.42
CA GLU A 356 -14.69 -0.98 4.62
C GLU A 356 -13.60 -1.89 5.17
N LEU A 357 -12.36 -1.40 5.25
CA LEU A 357 -11.28 -2.13 5.91
C LEU A 357 -11.09 -1.56 7.31
N ARG A 358 -11.25 -2.40 8.34
CA ARG A 358 -10.82 -2.06 9.70
C ARG A 358 -9.31 -2.25 9.74
N THR A 359 -8.61 -1.16 10.01
CA THR A 359 -7.21 -1.22 10.44
C THR A 359 -7.21 -1.65 11.91
N GLY A 360 -6.73 -2.86 12.17
CA GLY A 360 -6.58 -3.41 13.52
C GLY A 360 -5.47 -2.74 14.31
#